data_AF-A0A848MU50-F1
#
_entry.id   AF-A0A848MU50-F1
#
_cell.length_a   1.000
_cell.length_b   1.000
_cell.length_c   1.000
_cell.angle_alpha   90.00
_cell.angle_beta   90.00
_cell.angle_gamma   90.00
#
_symmetry.space_group_name_H-M   'P 1'
#
loop_
_entity.id
_entity.type
_entity.pdbx_description
1 polymer ?
#
loop_
_entity_poly.entity_id
_entity_poly.type
_entity_poly.pdbx_seq_one_letter_code
_entity_poly.pdbx_strand_id
1 'polypeptide(L)' 'MKYKCLETFDVPAVDEEGIEMDERFEVIESSIWKNDKHKPIAKNDEEVFLVSDGGRLNIAKDLFDLMFEVVEG' A
#
# COMPACT_ATOMS: atom_id res chain seq x y z
N MET A 1 4.48 -1.08 11.90
CA MET A 1 4.75 0.31 11.45
C MET A 1 3.54 0.81 10.68
N LYS A 2 3.29 2.13 10.73
CA LYS A 2 2.24 2.78 9.97
C LYS A 2 2.86 3.62 8.86
N TYR A 3 2.16 3.74 7.75
CA TYR A 3 2.59 4.50 6.58
C TYR A 3 1.47 5.44 6.17
N LYS A 4 1.81 6.67 5.82
CA LYS A 4 0.86 7.67 5.36
C LYS A 4 1.01 7.85 3.87
N CYS A 5 -0.10 7.78 3.15
CA CYS A 5 -0.14 8.13 1.74
C CYS A 5 0.13 9.62 1.54
N LEU A 6 1.04 9.97 0.63
CA LEU A 6 1.50 11.35 0.40
C LEU A 6 0.58 12.13 -0.54
N GLU A 7 -0.02 11.46 -1.52
CA GLU A 7 -0.90 12.05 -2.54
C GLU A 7 -1.91 11.00 -2.99
N THR A 8 -3.12 11.41 -3.41
CA THR A 8 -4.11 10.45 -3.92
C THR A 8 -3.64 9.84 -5.23
N PHE A 9 -3.71 8.51 -5.34
CA PHE A 9 -3.39 7.80 -6.58
C PHE A 9 -4.25 6.56 -6.77
N ASP A 10 -4.36 6.12 -8.01
CA ASP A 10 -5.05 4.89 -8.36
C ASP A 10 -4.06 3.78 -8.70
N VAL A 11 -4.38 2.57 -8.26
CA VAL A 11 -3.70 1.35 -8.71
C VAL A 11 -4.71 0.38 -9.32
N PRO A 12 -4.27 -0.57 -10.15
CA PRO A 12 -5.10 -1.71 -10.50
C PRO A 12 -5.61 -2.39 -9.22
N ALA A 13 -6.91 -2.62 -9.13
CA ALA A 13 -7.46 -3.47 -8.08
C ALA A 13 -6.95 -4.91 -8.31
N VAL A 14 -6.68 -5.63 -7.23
CA VAL A 14 -6.28 -7.05 -7.31
C VAL A 14 -7.29 -7.93 -6.59
N ASP A 15 -7.51 -9.13 -7.11
CA ASP A 15 -8.35 -10.14 -6.46
C ASP A 15 -7.64 -10.85 -5.29
N GLU A 16 -8.27 -11.87 -4.72
CA GLU A 16 -7.68 -12.65 -3.62
C GLU A 16 -6.40 -13.42 -4.00
N GLU A 17 -6.20 -13.68 -5.29
CA GLU A 17 -5.01 -14.35 -5.84
C GLU A 17 -3.93 -13.34 -6.27
N GLY A 18 -4.18 -12.03 -6.12
CA GLY A 18 -3.26 -10.95 -6.50
C GLY A 18 -3.29 -10.62 -8.00
N ILE A 19 -4.32 -11.04 -8.72
CA ILE A 19 -4.46 -10.83 -10.16
C ILE A 19 -5.11 -9.47 -10.41
N GLU A 20 -4.50 -8.66 -11.29
CA GLU A 20 -5.04 -7.36 -11.69
C GLU A 20 -6.44 -7.49 -12.31
N MET A 21 -7.36 -6.66 -11.83
CA MET A 21 -8.72 -6.52 -12.32
C MET A 21 -8.85 -5.25 -13.16
N ASP A 22 -9.90 -5.16 -13.99
CA ASP A 22 -10.23 -3.95 -14.77
C ASP A 22 -10.68 -2.76 -13.89
N GLU A 23 -10.91 -2.99 -12.60
CA GLU A 23 -11.26 -1.95 -11.64
C GLU A 23 -10.00 -1.25 -11.10
N ARG A 24 -10.15 0.02 -10.73
CA ARG A 24 -9.10 0.79 -10.05
C ARG A 24 -9.43 0.93 -8.57
N PHE A 25 -8.41 0.74 -7.75
CA PHE A 25 -8.47 1.00 -6.32
C PHE A 25 -7.82 2.36 -6.03
N GLU A 26 -8.63 3.30 -5.54
CA GLU A 26 -8.18 4.64 -5.19
C GLU A 26 -7.58 4.63 -3.77
N VAL A 27 -6.34 5.11 -3.66
CA VAL A 27 -5.63 5.29 -2.39
C VAL A 27 -5.61 6.78 -2.06
N ILE A 28 -6.40 7.17 -1.05
CA ILE A 28 -6.60 8.57 -0.69
C ILE A 28 -5.36 9.18 -0.03
N GLU A 29 -5.03 10.43 -0.39
CA GLU A 29 -4.03 11.25 0.30
C GLU A 29 -4.25 11.23 1.83
N SER A 30 -3.16 11.20 2.59
CA SER A 30 -3.17 11.19 4.05
C SER A 30 -3.85 9.98 4.70
N SER A 31 -4.31 8.99 3.93
CA SER A 31 -4.77 7.72 4.46
C SER A 31 -3.63 6.97 5.17
N ILE A 32 -3.98 6.25 6.24
CA ILE A 32 -3.01 5.53 7.08
C ILE A 32 -3.13 4.04 6.83
N TRP A 33 -2.00 3.45 6.46
CA TRP A 33 -1.86 2.05 6.12
C TRP A 33 -0.89 1.34 7.05
N LYS A 34 -1.06 0.03 7.21
CA LYS A 34 -0.20 -0.83 8.03
C LYS A 34 0.29 -1.98 7.16
N ASN A 35 1.51 -2.44 7.38
CA ASN A 35 1.94 -3.71 6.76
C ASN A 35 1.08 -4.85 7.31
N ASP A 36 0.51 -5.67 6.42
CA ASP A 36 -0.32 -6.83 6.76
C ASP A 36 0.38 -7.79 7.74
N LYS A 37 1.70 -7.97 7.57
CA LYS A 37 2.51 -8.85 8.42
C LYS A 37 2.89 -8.22 9.76
N HIS A 38 2.42 -7.01 10.07
CA HIS A 38 2.78 -6.22 11.25
C HIS A 38 4.31 -5.99 11.43
N LYS A 39 5.10 -6.19 10.37
CA LYS A 39 6.56 -6.02 10.37
C LYS A 39 6.99 -4.76 9.59
N PRO A 40 8.20 -4.23 9.84
CA PRO A 40 8.81 -3.27 8.93
C PRO A 40 8.90 -3.84 7.52
N ILE A 41 8.67 -3.02 6.50
CA ILE A 41 8.91 -3.39 5.10
C ILE A 41 10.43 -3.44 4.90
N ALA A 42 10.93 -4.54 4.35
CA ALA A 42 12.35 -4.69 4.11
C ALA A 42 12.78 -3.85 2.90
N LYS A 43 14.04 -3.40 2.88
CA LYS A 43 14.60 -2.66 1.74
C LYS A 43 14.66 -3.49 0.45
N ASN A 44 14.64 -4.81 0.57
CA ASN A 44 14.80 -5.75 -0.54
C ASN A 44 13.46 -6.40 -0.93
N ASP A 45 12.33 -5.95 -0.38
CA ASP A 45 11.02 -6.43 -0.80
C ASP A 45 10.74 -5.91 -2.22
N GLU A 46 10.25 -6.76 -3.11
CA GLU A 46 9.80 -6.35 -4.45
C GLU A 46 8.37 -5.79 -4.40
N GLU A 47 7.55 -6.33 -3.50
CA GLU A 47 6.14 -5.98 -3.30
C GLU A 47 5.83 -5.68 -1.84
N VAL A 48 4.88 -4.78 -1.63
CA VAL A 48 4.43 -4.32 -0.33
C VAL A 48 2.93 -4.56 -0.19
N PHE A 49 2.58 -5.32 0.84
CA PHE A 49 1.21 -5.60 1.23
C PHE A 49 0.80 -4.71 2.40
N LEU A 50 -0.10 -3.79 2.12
CA LEU A 50 -0.66 -2.84 3.07
C LEU A 50 -2.13 -3.15 3.36
N VAL A 51 -2.55 -2.89 4.58
CA VAL A 51 -3.93 -2.97 5.04
C VAL A 51 -4.33 -1.69 5.75
N SER A 52 -5.56 -1.26 5.52
CA SER A 52 -6.22 -0.18 6.23
C SER A 52 -7.64 -0.62 6.59
N ASP A 53 -8.37 0.21 7.33
CA ASP A 53 -9.78 -0.06 7.63
C ASP A 53 -10.65 -0.06 6.35
N GLY A 54 -10.14 0.51 5.25
CA GLY A 54 -10.81 0.62 3.96
C GLY A 54 -10.42 -0.44 2.92
N GLY A 55 -9.45 -1.32 3.20
CA GLY A 55 -9.09 -2.37 2.25
C GLY A 55 -7.66 -2.89 2.35
N ARG A 56 -7.29 -3.69 1.36
CA ARG A 56 -5.94 -4.24 1.15
C ARG A 56 -5.34 -3.65 -0.11
N LEU A 57 -4.04 -3.46 -0.10
CA LEU A 57 -3.29 -2.86 -1.19
C LEU A 57 -2.02 -3.68 -1.40
N ASN A 58 -1.84 -4.22 -2.60
CA ASN A 58 -0.56 -4.77 -3.06
C ASN A 58 0.04 -3.78 -4.05
N ILE A 59 1.25 -3.30 -3.77
CA ILE A 59 1.96 -2.35 -4.63
C ILE A 59 3.44 -2.69 -4.72
N ALA A 60 4.03 -2.37 -5.87
CA ALA A 60 5.48 -2.45 -6.04
C ALA A 60 6.20 -1.57 -5.01
N LYS A 61 7.34 -2.06 -4.52
CA LYS A 61 8.15 -1.36 -3.52
C LYS A 61 8.58 0.04 -3.96
N ASP A 62 8.91 0.21 -5.23
CA ASP A 62 9.33 1.50 -5.79
C ASP A 62 8.20 2.55 -5.73
N LEU A 63 6.97 2.13 -6.04
CA LEU A 63 5.79 3.00 -5.94
C LEU A 63 5.47 3.28 -4.47
N PHE A 64 5.59 2.28 -3.59
CA PHE A 64 5.44 2.47 -2.16
C PHE A 64 6.41 3.53 -1.62
N ASP A 65 7.69 3.45 -1.96
CA ASP A 65 8.70 4.42 -1.50
C ASP A 65 8.47 5.84 -2.01
N LEU A 66 7.81 5.97 -3.17
CA LEU A 66 7.45 7.26 -3.75
C LEU A 66 6.19 7.85 -3.11
N MET A 67 5.18 7.01 -2.84
CA MET A 67 3.84 7.45 -2.46
C MET A 67 3.56 7.39 -0.96
N PHE A 68 4.43 6.76 -0.17
CA PHE A 68 4.22 6.61 1.26
C PHE A 68 5.41 7.09 2.09
N GLU A 69 5.10 7.74 3.21
CA GLU A 69 6.07 8.03 4.25
C GLU A 69 5.82 7.20 5.50
N VAL A 70 6.89 6.89 6.23
CA VAL A 70 6.79 6.22 7.53
C VAL A 70 6.25 7.20 8.55
N VAL A 71 5.21 6.81 9.29
CA VAL A 71 4.70 7.59 10.41
C VAL A 71 5.22 6.96 11.70
N GLU A 72 6.09 7.68 12.40
CA GLU A 72 6.42 7.34 13.79
C GLU A 72 5.17 7.53 14.64
N GLY A 73 4.78 6.48 15.37
CA GLY A 73 3.66 6.48 16.29
C GLY A 73 4.13 6.17 17.70
#